data_AF-A0A530BZJ9-F1
#
_entry.id   AF-A0A530BZJ9-F1
#
_cell.length_a   1.000
_cell.length_b   1.000
_cell.length_c   1.000
_cell.angle_alpha   90.00
_cell.angle_beta   90.00
_cell.angle_gamma   90.00
#
_symmetry.space_group_name_H-M   'P 1'
#
loop_
_entity.id
_entity.type
_entity.pdbx_description
1 polymer ?
#
loop_
_entity_poly.entity_id
_entity_poly.type
_entity_poly.pdbx_seq_one_letter_code
_entity_poly.pdbx_strand_id
1 'polypeptide(L)' 'MPFTKCSSGVFLPDDLELLQRVFDRLCQERRLRLKDGEQREYLACEVIEAFQNGFVGETELWQSLSIGPNSAA' A
#
# COMPACT_ATOMS: atom_id res chain seq x y z
N MET A 1 3.37 -14.58 -6.07
CA MET A 1 3.63 -15.46 -4.89
C MET A 1 2.38 -15.50 -4.03
N PRO A 2 2.08 -16.60 -3.31
CA PRO A 2 0.83 -16.72 -2.55
C PRO A 2 0.86 -15.75 -1.36
N PHE A 3 -0.21 -14.98 -1.21
CA PHE A 3 -0.53 -14.09 -0.09
C PHE A 3 -0.56 -14.88 1.22
N THR A 4 0.61 -15.22 1.74
CA THR A 4 0.73 -16.06 2.91
C THR A 4 1.16 -15.14 4.04
N LYS A 5 0.21 -14.96 4.97
CA LYS A 5 0.41 -14.56 6.37
C LYS A 5 0.05 -13.10 6.74
N CYS A 6 -1.19 -12.70 6.47
CA CYS A 6 -1.86 -11.71 7.33
C CYS A 6 -2.29 -12.41 8.63
N SER A 7 -1.38 -12.49 9.61
CA SER A 7 -1.56 -13.28 10.85
C SER A 7 -2.38 -12.61 11.97
N SER A 8 -3.10 -11.52 11.69
CA SER A 8 -4.16 -10.97 12.57
C SER A 8 -5.32 -10.48 11.70
N GLY A 9 -6.01 -11.44 11.08
CA GLY A 9 -6.82 -11.24 9.87
C GLY A 9 -8.28 -10.83 10.08
N VAL A 10 -8.52 -9.60 10.51
CA VAL A 10 -9.78 -8.90 10.20
C VAL A 10 -9.45 -7.45 9.85
N PHE A 11 -9.45 -7.12 8.56
CA PHE A 11 -9.52 -5.72 8.14
C PHE A 11 -10.94 -5.23 8.40
N LEU A 12 -11.10 -4.13 9.14
CA LEU A 12 -12.41 -3.49 9.23
C LEU A 12 -12.74 -2.82 7.89
N PRO A 13 -14.03 -2.60 7.60
CA PRO A 13 -14.42 -1.81 6.42
C PRO A 13 -13.74 -0.44 6.37
N ASP A 14 -13.54 0.21 7.52
CA ASP A 14 -12.78 1.46 7.64
C ASP A 14 -11.32 1.31 7.20
N ASP A 15 -10.66 0.23 7.60
CA ASP A 15 -9.28 -0.05 7.19
C ASP A 15 -9.19 -0.30 5.69
N LEU A 16 -10.12 -1.07 5.12
CA LEU A 16 -10.17 -1.33 3.68
C LEU A 16 -10.42 -0.04 2.89
N GLU A 17 -11.30 0.84 3.36
CA GLU A 17 -11.50 2.16 2.75
C GLU A 17 -10.24 3.01 2.80
N LEU A 18 -9.53 3.01 3.92
CA LEU A 18 -8.28 3.74 4.09
C LEU A 18 -7.19 3.21 3.15
N LEU A 19 -6.98 1.89 3.11
CA LEU A 19 -6.04 1.23 2.21
C LEU A 19 -6.35 1.54 0.74
N GLN A 20 -7.63 1.51 0.36
CA GLN A 20 -8.05 1.82 -1.00
C GLN A 20 -7.82 3.29 -1.36
N ARG A 21 -8.07 4.24 -0.44
CA ARG A 21 -7.80 5.68 -0.67
C ARG A 21 -6.31 5.96 -0.83
N VAL A 22 -5.47 5.36 0.02
CA VAL A 22 -4.01 5.48 -0.09
C VAL A 22 -3.54 4.91 -1.42
N PHE A 23 -4.03 3.73 -1.80
CA PHE A 23 -3.69 3.09 -3.06
C PHE A 23 -4.10 3.94 -4.27
N ASP A 24 -5.31 4.50 -4.30
CA ASP A 24 -5.76 5.36 -5.39
C ASP A 24 -4.91 6.63 -5.49
N ARG A 25 -4.60 7.27 -4.35
CA ARG A 25 -3.73 8.45 -4.31
C ARG A 25 -2.33 8.13 -4.83
N LEU A 26 -1.72 7.02 -4.42
CA LEU A 26 -0.42 6.57 -4.92
C LEU A 26 -0.47 6.23 -6.42
N CYS A 27 -1.57 5.63 -6.89
CA CYS A 27 -1.79 5.34 -8.30
C CYS A 27 -1.85 6.63 -9.13
N GLN A 28 -2.51 7.68 -8.63
CA GLN A 28 -2.55 9.00 -9.26
C GLN A 28 -1.18 9.68 -9.27
N GLU A 29 -0.46 9.64 -8.14
CA GLU A 29 0.87 10.26 -7.98
C GLU A 29 1.90 9.63 -8.90
N ARG A 30 1.98 8.30 -8.91
CA ARG A 30 2.91 7.53 -9.75
C ARG A 30 2.45 7.42 -11.21
N ARG A 31 1.30 8.03 -11.55
CA ARG A 31 0.65 7.96 -12.87
C ARG A 31 0.50 6.53 -13.39
N LEU A 32 0.26 5.58 -12.48
CA LEU A 32 0.07 4.18 -12.82
C LEU A 32 -1.24 4.06 -13.60
N ARG A 33 -1.14 3.73 -14.89
CA ARG A 33 -2.33 3.51 -15.70
C ARG A 33 -2.85 2.11 -15.40
N LEU A 34 -4.11 1.87 -15.78
CA LEU A 34 -4.72 0.53 -15.73
C LEU A 34 -3.92 -0.55 -16.47
N LYS A 35 -3.02 -0.16 -17.40
CA LYS A 35 -2.12 -1.06 -18.11
C LYS A 35 -0.92 -1.52 -17.28
N ASP A 36 -0.59 -0.82 -16.21
CA ASP A 36 0.56 -1.10 -15.34
C ASP A 36 0.14 -2.03 -14.19
N GLY A 37 -0.45 -3.17 -14.55
CA GLY A 37 -1.03 -4.13 -13.59
C GLY A 37 -0.01 -4.67 -12.60
N GLU A 38 1.23 -4.92 -13.05
CA GLU A 38 2.32 -5.41 -12.21
C GLU A 38 2.78 -4.36 -11.19
N GLN A 39 2.91 -3.08 -11.60
CA GLN A 39 3.23 -2.00 -10.66
C GLN A 39 2.10 -1.76 -9.66
N ARG A 40 0.85 -1.91 -10.08
CA ARG A 40 -0.32 -1.84 -9.19
C ARG A 40 -0.34 -2.99 -8.18
N GLU A 41 -0.04 -4.20 -8.61
CA GLU A 41 0.06 -5.35 -7.70
C GLU A 41 1.19 -5.15 -6.67
N TYR A 42 2.35 -4.68 -7.12
CA TYR A 42 3.47 -4.36 -6.24
C TYR A 42 3.11 -3.27 -5.22
N LEU A 43 2.49 -2.18 -5.69
CA LEU A 43 2.04 -1.08 -4.84
C LEU A 43 1.00 -1.56 -3.81
N ALA A 44 0.08 -2.44 -4.20
CA ALA A 44 -0.92 -3.01 -3.29
C ALA A 44 -0.26 -3.87 -2.20
N CYS A 45 0.77 -4.63 -2.57
CA CYS A 45 1.57 -5.40 -1.61
C CYS A 45 2.26 -4.49 -0.60
N GLU A 46 2.93 -3.43 -1.07
CA GLU A 46 3.61 -2.48 -0.17
C GLU A 46 2.64 -1.75 0.77
N VAL A 47 1.46 -1.36 0.28
CA VAL A 47 0.39 -0.75 1.10
C VAL A 47 -0.06 -1.71 2.22
N ILE A 48 -0.28 -2.98 1.90
CA ILE A 48 -0.71 -3.99 2.87
C ILE A 48 0.42 -4.36 3.84
N GLU A 49 1.67 -4.42 3.39
CA GLU A 49 2.84 -4.65 4.25
C GLU A 49 3.06 -3.49 5.22
N ALA A 50 2.98 -2.24 4.75
CA ALA A 50 3.08 -1.07 5.61
C ALA A 50 1.95 -1.08 6.67
N PHE A 51 0.73 -1.39 6.28
CA PHE A 51 -0.38 -1.49 7.23
C PHE A 51 -0.15 -2.56 8.29
N GLN A 52 0.32 -3.74 7.88
CA GLN A 52 0.69 -4.82 8.81
C GLN A 52 1.87 -4.46 9.71
N ASN A 53 2.75 -3.56 9.27
CA ASN A 53 3.86 -3.05 10.06
C ASN A 53 3.42 -2.01 11.12
N GLY A 54 2.12 -1.69 11.19
CA GLY A 54 1.53 -0.81 12.20
C GLY A 54 1.18 0.59 11.71
N PHE A 55 1.35 0.88 10.41
CA PHE A 55 0.92 2.16 9.84
C PHE A 55 -0.59 2.16 9.62
N VAL A 56 -1.33 2.88 10.46
CA VAL A 56 -2.80 2.96 10.39
C VAL A 56 -3.31 4.29 9.82
N GLY A 57 -2.43 5.27 9.60
CA GLY A 57 -2.80 6.58 9.05
C GLY A 57 -2.72 6.65 7.53
N GLU A 58 -3.74 7.24 6.88
CA GLU A 58 -3.75 7.50 5.43
C GLU A 58 -2.48 8.25 4.99
N THR A 59 -2.16 9.34 5.70
CA THR A 59 -0.99 10.17 5.40
C THR A 59 0.33 9.45 5.70
N GLU A 60 0.40 8.65 6.76
CA GLU A 60 1.61 7.91 7.14
C GLU A 60 1.94 6.79 6.15
N LEU A 61 0.92 6.02 5.74
CA LEU A 61 1.06 5.02 4.69
C LEU A 61 1.45 5.68 3.36
N TRP A 62 0.75 6.74 2.98
CA TRP A 62 1.06 7.47 1.75
C TRP A 62 2.47 8.05 1.79
N GLN A 63 2.91 8.70 2.88
CA GLN A 63 4.26 9.25 2.97
C GLN A 63 5.34 8.16 2.98
N SER A 64 5.13 7.06 3.70
CA SER A 64 6.05 5.93 3.73
C SER A 64 6.27 5.31 2.34
N LEU A 65 5.23 5.34 1.49
CA LEU A 65 5.25 4.75 0.15
C LEU A 65 5.53 5.76 -0.97
N SER A 66 5.27 7.04 -0.73
CA SER A 66 5.57 8.16 -1.63
C SER A 66 7.07 8.51 -1.57
N ILE A 67 7.67 8.44 -0.38
CA ILE A 67 9.10 8.62 -0.16
C ILE A 67 9.83 7.29 -0.42
N GLY A 68 9.98 6.93 -1.69
CA GLY A 68 10.98 5.96 -2.11
C GLY A 68 12.01 6.64 -3.00
N PRO A 69 13.18 7.03 -2.46
CA PRO A 69 14.39 6.30 -2.86
C PRO A 69 15.46 6.18 -1.75
N ASN A 70 16.15 5.02 -1.70
CA ASN A 70 17.41 4.77 -0.97
C ASN A 70 17.40 4.87 0.57
N SER A 71 17.38 3.72 1.25
CA SER A 71 18.11 3.55 2.52
C SER A 71 18.61 2.11 2.65
N ALA A 72 19.57 1.77 1.80
CA ALA A 72 20.60 0.78 2.09
C ALA A 72 21.80 1.10 1.18
N ALA A 73 22.66 2.00 1.70
CA ALA A 73 24.06 2.08 1.30
C ALA A 73 24.84 0.95 2.01
#